data_AF-A0A6J8DC56-F1
#
_entry.id   AF-A0A6J8DC56-F1
#
_cell.length_a   1.000
_cell.length_b   1.000
_cell.length_c   1.000
_cell.angle_alpha   90.00
_cell.angle_beta   90.00
_cell.angle_gamma   90.00
#
_symmetry.space_group_name_H-M   'P 1'
#
loop_
_entity.id
_entity.type
_entity.pdbx_description
1 polymer ?
#
loop_
_entity_poly.entity_id
_entity_poly.type
_entity_poly.pdbx_seq_one_letter_code
_entity_poly.pdbx_strand_id
1 'polypeptide(L)'
;MLNLPEETYSAFMSGKFPVRQKSGVFNGIWSDMATEKTIIKDSKGSGGIVGLTTQKSALLRWTFTRHFLARYASEMKKRSGIALGSDEDHEENRPTAMKRDEQQVNDLIEHVQNNMTDPFDIEEFSKSLINIATGLHASREVEDSLLNSVERGQKSLKPFVDGCFKDNETRDFYSPISKSSLKTFDDMTKPCNLKCRSGDIVKTHINPVLVFRRALALANVRDEVTV
;
A
#
# COMPACT_ATOMS: atom_id res chain seq x y z
N MET A 1 28.66 -18.24 -4.91
CA MET A 1 28.03 -16.95 -5.29
C MET A 1 28.52 -16.62 -6.69
N LEU A 2 27.61 -16.45 -7.65
CA LEU A 2 27.98 -16.02 -9.00
C LEU A 2 28.22 -14.51 -8.94
N ASN A 3 29.48 -14.11 -9.02
CA ASN A 3 29.82 -12.69 -9.15
C ASN A 3 29.48 -12.25 -10.57
N LEU A 4 28.89 -11.05 -10.69
CA LEU A 4 28.67 -10.42 -11.99
C LEU A 4 30.03 -10.19 -12.68
N PRO A 5 30.11 -10.30 -14.02
CA PRO A 5 31.28 -9.83 -14.75
C PRO A 5 31.61 -8.39 -14.38
N GLU A 6 32.90 -8.07 -14.28
CA GLU A 6 33.38 -6.79 -13.74
C GLU A 6 32.86 -5.56 -14.51
N GLU A 7 32.68 -5.70 -15.83
CA GLU A 7 32.04 -4.69 -16.68
C GLU A 7 30.56 -4.49 -16.32
N THR A 8 29.82 -5.57 -16.05
CA THR A 8 28.41 -5.50 -15.65
C THR A 8 28.27 -4.90 -14.25
N TYR A 9 29.15 -5.30 -13.33
CA TYR A 9 29.18 -4.75 -11.98
C TYR A 9 29.49 -3.25 -11.99
N SER A 10 30.54 -2.82 -12.69
CA SER A 10 30.89 -1.41 -12.81
C SER A 10 29.80 -0.59 -13.50
N ALA A 11 29.16 -1.12 -14.56
CA ALA A 11 28.03 -0.46 -15.22
C ALA A 11 26.84 -0.30 -14.26
N PHE A 12 26.50 -1.34 -13.50
CA PHE A 12 25.43 -1.30 -12.51
C PHE A 12 25.72 -0.28 -11.40
N MET A 13 26.92 -0.30 -10.83
CA MET A 13 27.36 0.67 -9.80
C MET A 13 27.41 2.11 -10.33
N SER A 14 27.71 2.30 -11.62
CA SER A 14 27.63 3.60 -12.28
C SER A 14 26.20 4.06 -12.60
N GLY A 15 25.18 3.30 -12.17
CA GLY A 15 23.78 3.65 -12.33
C GLY A 15 23.25 3.46 -13.76
N LYS A 16 23.88 2.59 -14.57
CA LYS A 16 23.48 2.27 -15.95
C LYS A 16 22.49 1.10 -16.03
N PHE A 17 21.60 0.99 -15.05
CA PHE A 17 20.50 0.02 -15.06
C PHE A 17 19.14 0.57 -15.52
N PRO A 18 18.80 1.88 -15.36
CA PRO A 18 17.58 2.44 -15.93
C PRO A 18 17.82 2.97 -17.34
N VAL A 19 16.81 2.82 -18.21
CA VAL A 19 16.79 3.44 -19.53
C VAL A 19 16.45 4.92 -19.39
N ARG A 20 17.23 5.80 -20.00
CA ARG A 20 17.00 7.25 -20.01
C ARG A 20 16.84 7.73 -21.44
N GLN A 21 15.69 8.33 -21.75
CA GLN A 21 15.44 8.92 -23.08
C GLN A 21 16.00 10.34 -23.22
N LYS A 22 16.19 11.01 -22.08
CA LYS A 22 16.64 12.40 -21.99
C LYS A 22 17.72 12.53 -20.92
N SER A 23 18.47 13.63 -20.93
CA SER A 23 19.35 13.99 -19.82
C SER A 23 18.52 14.55 -18.65
N GLY A 24 18.93 14.32 -17.41
CA GLY A 24 18.22 14.81 -16.22
C GLY A 24 18.23 13.86 -15.02
N VAL A 25 17.74 14.36 -13.89
CA VAL A 25 17.55 13.61 -12.63
C VAL A 25 16.14 12.99 -12.64
N PHE A 26 15.96 11.84 -11.99
CA PHE A 26 14.66 11.14 -11.85
C PHE A 26 13.95 10.71 -13.14
N ASN A 27 14.64 10.69 -14.28
CA ASN A 27 14.08 10.31 -15.59
C ASN A 27 14.38 8.86 -16.01
N GLY A 28 14.97 8.08 -15.11
CA GLY A 28 15.28 6.68 -15.34
C GLY A 28 14.01 5.83 -15.29
N ILE A 29 13.74 5.09 -16.36
CA ILE A 29 12.62 4.15 -16.45
C ILE A 29 13.13 2.72 -16.65
N TRP A 30 12.38 1.75 -16.12
CA TRP A 30 12.65 0.34 -16.36
C TRP A 30 12.49 -0.01 -17.85
N SER A 31 13.20 -1.04 -18.31
CA SER A 31 13.25 -1.44 -19.73
C SER A 31 11.87 -1.73 -20.32
N ASP A 32 10.97 -2.34 -19.55
CA ASP A 32 9.59 -2.60 -19.96
C ASP A 32 8.82 -1.30 -20.21
N MET A 33 8.85 -0.39 -19.24
CA MET A 33 8.26 0.95 -19.35
C MET A 33 8.89 1.77 -20.49
N ALA A 34 10.18 1.59 -20.76
CA ALA A 34 10.86 2.23 -21.88
C ALA A 34 10.35 1.71 -23.22
N THR A 35 10.13 0.41 -23.32
CA THR A 35 9.55 -0.25 -24.50
C THR A 35 8.11 0.22 -24.70
N GLU A 36 7.32 0.35 -23.62
CA GLU A 36 5.96 0.86 -23.67
C GLU A 36 5.92 2.32 -24.18
N LYS A 37 6.75 3.19 -23.59
CA LYS A 37 6.77 4.63 -23.90
C LYS A 37 7.39 4.99 -25.27
N THR A 38 8.17 4.10 -25.88
CA THR A 38 8.79 4.33 -27.18
C THR A 38 8.14 3.45 -28.25
N ILE A 39 8.58 2.21 -28.33
CA ILE A 39 8.23 1.25 -29.37
C ILE A 39 6.73 1.01 -29.39
N ILE A 40 6.12 0.67 -28.26
CA ILE A 40 4.73 0.22 -28.24
C ILE A 40 3.79 1.42 -28.42
N LYS A 41 4.05 2.55 -27.76
CA LYS A 41 3.29 3.78 -27.94
C LYS A 41 3.26 4.22 -29.41
N ASP A 42 4.40 4.31 -30.07
CA ASP A 42 4.49 4.67 -31.48
C ASP A 42 3.86 3.59 -32.37
N SER A 43 3.84 2.34 -31.90
CA SER A 43 3.26 1.22 -32.63
C SER A 43 1.75 1.09 -32.46
N LYS A 44 1.16 1.52 -31.35
CA LYS A 44 -0.28 1.39 -31.05
C LYS A 44 -1.07 2.68 -31.35
N GLY A 45 -0.40 3.77 -31.71
CA GLY A 45 -1.04 5.03 -32.10
C GLY A 45 -1.83 4.95 -33.41
N SER A 46 -2.50 6.06 -33.76
CA SER A 46 -3.21 6.19 -35.04
C SER A 46 -2.24 6.03 -36.22
N GLY A 47 -2.50 5.05 -37.11
CA GLY A 47 -1.58 4.64 -38.18
C GLY A 47 -0.54 3.58 -37.78
N GLY A 48 -0.64 3.04 -36.58
CA GLY A 48 0.22 1.97 -36.05
C GLY A 48 -0.21 0.55 -36.47
N ILE A 49 0.28 -0.45 -35.74
CA ILE A 49 0.09 -1.90 -35.99
C ILE A 49 -1.38 -2.37 -35.85
N VAL A 50 -2.23 -1.58 -35.18
CA VAL A 50 -3.64 -1.91 -34.95
C VAL A 50 -4.37 -1.96 -36.30
N GLY A 51 -4.86 -3.15 -36.68
CA GLY A 51 -5.55 -3.39 -37.96
C GLY A 51 -4.63 -3.81 -39.12
N LEU A 52 -3.31 -3.59 -39.02
CA LEU A 52 -2.33 -4.05 -40.01
C LEU A 52 -1.91 -5.52 -39.83
N THR A 53 -2.19 -6.11 -38.67
CA THR A 53 -1.81 -7.48 -38.32
C THR A 53 -2.50 -8.57 -39.14
N THR A 54 -3.58 -8.25 -39.86
CA THR A 54 -4.32 -9.20 -40.70
C THR A 54 -3.68 -9.42 -42.07
N GLN A 55 -2.84 -8.50 -42.56
CA GLN A 55 -2.17 -8.59 -43.86
C GLN A 55 -0.65 -8.74 -43.71
N LYS A 56 -0.12 -9.94 -43.96
CA LYS A 56 1.30 -10.29 -43.74
C LYS A 56 2.28 -9.36 -44.47
N SER A 57 1.99 -8.95 -45.70
CA SER A 57 2.86 -8.05 -46.48
C SER A 57 2.91 -6.63 -45.91
N ALA A 58 1.77 -6.13 -45.41
CA ALA A 58 1.69 -4.84 -44.75
C ALA A 58 2.41 -4.86 -43.39
N LEU A 59 2.25 -5.95 -42.63
CA LEU A 59 2.97 -6.16 -41.36
C LEU A 59 4.49 -6.21 -41.54
N LEU A 60 4.99 -6.90 -42.57
CA LEU A 60 6.42 -6.95 -42.88
C LEU A 60 6.96 -5.57 -43.23
N ARG A 61 6.30 -4.86 -44.16
CA ARG A 61 6.69 -3.50 -44.56
C ARG A 61 6.73 -2.57 -43.35
N TRP A 62 5.68 -2.59 -42.54
CA TRP A 62 5.59 -1.79 -41.33
C TRP A 62 6.70 -2.13 -40.32
N THR A 63 7.00 -3.42 -40.10
CA THR A 63 8.08 -3.86 -39.21
C THR A 63 9.45 -3.33 -39.65
N PHE A 64 9.73 -3.34 -40.96
CA PHE A 64 11.00 -2.84 -41.50
C PHE A 64 11.08 -1.31 -41.52
N THR A 65 9.99 -0.58 -41.71
CA THR A 65 10.03 0.89 -41.87
C THR A 65 9.72 1.69 -40.61
N ARG A 66 9.08 1.08 -39.60
CA ARG A 66 8.56 1.81 -38.43
C ARG A 66 9.59 2.62 -37.65
N HIS A 67 10.81 2.12 -37.50
CA HIS A 67 11.83 2.80 -36.71
C HIS A 67 12.33 4.09 -37.40
N PHE A 68 12.39 4.10 -38.73
CA PHE A 68 12.63 5.31 -39.51
C PHE A 68 11.46 6.29 -39.42
N LEU A 69 10.22 5.80 -39.57
CA LEU A 69 9.03 6.64 -39.50
C LEU A 69 8.81 7.27 -38.12
N ALA A 70 9.05 6.51 -37.04
CA ALA A 70 8.99 7.02 -35.66
C ALA A 70 10.02 8.13 -35.43
N ARG A 71 11.25 7.98 -35.97
CA ARG A 71 12.27 9.03 -35.92
C ARG A 71 11.83 10.28 -36.67
N TYR A 72 11.29 10.14 -37.89
CA TYR A 72 10.77 11.28 -38.65
C TYR A 72 9.61 11.99 -37.93
N ALA A 73 8.66 11.24 -37.38
CA ALA A 73 7.55 11.79 -36.62
C ALA A 73 8.02 12.55 -35.37
N SER A 74 9.01 12.00 -34.65
CA SER A 74 9.62 12.65 -33.48
C SER A 74 10.31 13.97 -33.86
N GLU A 75 11.12 13.96 -34.92
CA GLU A 75 11.81 15.16 -35.41
C GLU A 75 10.84 16.21 -35.97
N MET A 76 9.78 15.79 -36.67
CA MET A 76 8.71 16.69 -37.12
C MET A 76 7.98 17.33 -35.94
N LYS A 77 7.68 16.57 -34.89
CA LYS A 77 7.05 17.08 -33.66
C LYS A 77 7.96 18.07 -32.92
N LYS A 78 9.28 17.85 -32.90
CA LYS A 78 10.24 18.83 -32.37
C LYS A 78 10.26 20.11 -33.21
N ARG A 79 10.22 19.98 -34.54
CA ARG A 79 10.28 21.12 -35.48
C ARG A 79 8.96 21.90 -35.59
N SER A 80 7.82 21.30 -35.26
CA SER A 80 6.52 21.95 -35.41
C SER A 80 6.24 23.05 -34.38
N GLY A 81 7.17 23.32 -33.45
CA GLY A 81 6.99 24.32 -32.41
C GLY A 81 5.93 23.95 -31.37
N ILE A 82 5.35 22.74 -31.46
CA ILE A 82 4.54 22.14 -30.39
C ILE A 82 5.52 21.82 -29.27
N ALA A 83 5.72 22.77 -28.37
CA ALA A 83 6.65 22.65 -27.26
C ALA A 83 6.40 21.33 -26.52
N LEU A 84 7.39 20.43 -26.57
CA LEU A 84 7.53 19.42 -25.53
C LEU A 84 7.90 20.24 -24.30
N GLY A 85 7.00 20.30 -23.31
CA GLY A 85 7.24 21.05 -22.07
C GLY A 85 8.65 20.80 -21.53
N SER A 86 9.27 21.84 -20.98
CA SER A 86 10.54 21.77 -20.26
C SER A 86 10.53 20.55 -19.35
N ASP A 87 11.53 19.67 -19.49
CA ASP A 87 11.69 18.49 -18.63
C ASP A 87 11.97 18.84 -17.16
N GLU A 88 12.12 20.13 -16.86
CA GLU A 88 12.35 20.66 -15.51
C GLU A 88 11.05 20.91 -14.73
N ASP A 89 9.90 20.98 -15.41
CA ASP A 89 8.60 21.22 -14.78
C ASP A 89 7.85 19.90 -14.54
N HIS A 90 8.37 19.07 -13.63
CA HIS A 90 7.60 17.94 -13.13
C HIS A 90 6.33 18.47 -12.44
N GLU A 91 5.18 17.82 -12.67
CA GLU A 91 3.88 18.30 -12.17
C GLU A 91 3.88 18.49 -10.64
N GLU A 92 4.54 17.58 -9.92
CA GLU A 92 4.70 17.64 -8.46
C GLU A 92 5.61 18.78 -7.98
N ASN A 93 6.50 19.30 -8.83
CA ASN A 93 7.36 20.45 -8.49
C ASN A 93 6.66 21.79 -8.75
N ARG A 94 5.40 21.78 -9.20
CA ARG A 94 4.66 23.03 -9.42
C ARG A 94 4.35 23.67 -8.06
N PRO A 95 4.41 25.01 -7.95
CA PRO A 95 4.10 25.72 -6.71
C PRO A 95 2.75 25.33 -6.08
N THR A 96 1.75 25.02 -6.92
CA THR A 96 0.44 24.57 -6.45
C THR A 96 0.48 23.18 -5.79
N ALA A 97 1.23 22.24 -6.36
CA ALA A 97 1.39 20.89 -5.80
C ALA A 97 2.17 20.96 -4.48
N MET A 98 3.29 21.69 -4.46
CA MET A 98 4.08 21.91 -3.24
C MET A 98 3.25 22.55 -2.12
N LYS A 99 2.47 23.60 -2.42
CA LYS A 99 1.61 24.25 -1.43
C LYS A 99 0.53 23.31 -0.88
N ARG A 100 -0.08 22.49 -1.75
CA ARG A 100 -1.07 21.49 -1.34
C ARG A 100 -0.42 20.46 -0.41
N ASP A 101 0.76 19.96 -0.78
CA ASP A 101 1.45 18.94 -0.01
C ASP A 101 1.90 19.49 1.36
N GLU A 102 2.41 20.72 1.41
CA GLU A 102 2.70 21.43 2.68
C GLU A 102 1.44 21.59 3.54
N GLN A 103 0.32 21.97 2.94
CA GLN A 103 -0.95 22.08 3.65
C GLN A 103 -1.39 20.73 4.23
N GLN A 104 -1.33 19.65 3.45
CA GLN A 104 -1.69 18.31 3.92
C GLN A 104 -0.78 17.81 5.04
N VAL A 105 0.52 18.13 4.98
CA VAL A 105 1.46 17.83 6.08
C VAL A 105 1.07 18.59 7.34
N ASN A 106 0.73 19.87 7.23
CA ASN A 106 0.28 20.67 8.38
C ASN A 106 -1.03 20.13 8.95
N ASP A 107 -2.01 19.80 8.10
CA ASP A 107 -3.29 19.20 8.52
C ASP A 107 -3.05 17.88 9.27
N LEU A 108 -2.09 17.05 8.82
CA LEU A 108 -1.73 15.81 9.49
C LEU A 108 -1.07 16.06 10.85
N ILE A 109 -0.12 17.00 10.91
CA ILE A 109 0.55 17.37 12.17
C ILE A 109 -0.47 17.90 13.16
N GLU A 110 -1.33 18.83 12.74
CA GLU A 110 -2.40 19.41 13.56
C GLU A 110 -3.35 18.31 14.04
N HIS A 111 -3.73 17.37 13.16
CA HIS A 111 -4.59 16.28 13.55
C HIS A 111 -3.97 15.37 14.61
N VAL A 112 -2.70 14.98 14.42
CA VAL A 112 -1.95 14.15 15.38
C VAL A 112 -1.82 14.86 16.72
N GLN A 113 -1.46 16.16 16.72
CA GLN A 113 -1.25 16.92 17.96
C GLN A 113 -2.55 17.20 18.71
N ASN A 114 -3.64 17.52 18.00
CA ASN A 114 -4.87 18.00 18.64
C ASN A 114 -5.93 16.91 18.85
N ASN A 115 -5.89 15.80 18.11
CA ASN A 115 -6.95 14.78 18.14
C ASN A 115 -6.46 13.37 18.50
N MET A 116 -5.15 13.11 18.49
CA MET A 116 -4.60 11.83 18.93
C MET A 116 -3.98 11.95 20.31
N THR A 117 -4.05 10.87 21.09
CA THR A 117 -3.37 10.80 22.38
C THR A 117 -1.88 10.53 22.16
N ASP A 118 -1.01 11.35 22.74
CA ASP A 118 0.43 11.08 22.75
C ASP A 118 0.71 9.87 23.67
N PRO A 119 1.17 8.71 23.15
CA PRO A 119 1.47 7.56 23.97
C PRO A 119 2.73 7.72 24.83
N PHE A 120 3.47 8.83 24.68
CA PHE A 120 4.69 9.13 25.43
C PHE A 120 4.52 10.24 26.47
N ASP A 121 3.37 10.91 26.50
CA ASP A 121 3.08 11.88 27.56
C ASP A 121 2.67 11.15 28.84
N ILE A 122 3.65 10.98 29.75
CA ILE A 122 3.51 10.24 31.00
C ILE A 122 2.55 10.95 31.97
N GLU A 123 2.40 12.27 31.86
CA GLU A 123 1.59 13.07 32.79
C GLU A 123 0.10 13.06 32.44
N GLU A 124 -0.22 12.91 31.15
CA GLU A 124 -1.60 12.93 30.64
C GLU A 124 -2.24 11.54 30.48
N PHE A 125 -1.59 10.47 30.95
CA PHE A 125 -2.11 9.11 30.78
C PHE A 125 -3.53 8.94 31.35
N SER A 126 -4.43 8.53 30.46
CA SER A 126 -5.74 8.03 30.85
C SER A 126 -5.58 6.87 31.83
N LYS A 127 -6.44 6.85 32.86
CA LYS A 127 -6.49 5.74 33.82
C LYS A 127 -6.91 4.41 33.18
N SER A 128 -7.50 4.45 31.98
CA SER A 128 -7.96 3.27 31.26
C SER A 128 -7.00 2.91 30.12
N LEU A 129 -6.91 1.62 29.81
CA LEU A 129 -6.05 1.12 28.74
C LEU A 129 -6.55 1.60 27.36
N ILE A 130 -5.68 2.19 26.55
CA ILE A 130 -6.02 2.71 25.22
C ILE A 130 -5.28 1.94 24.13
N ASN A 131 -5.94 1.68 23.00
CA ASN A 131 -5.30 1.19 21.79
C ASN A 131 -4.62 2.33 21.04
N ILE A 132 -3.29 2.32 20.93
CA ILE A 132 -2.50 3.38 20.29
C ILE A 132 -2.85 3.57 18.82
N ALA A 133 -3.21 2.51 18.10
CA ALA A 133 -3.51 2.59 16.67
C ALA A 133 -4.90 3.19 16.38
N THR A 134 -5.84 3.06 17.32
CA THR A 134 -7.25 3.46 17.10
C THR A 134 -7.76 4.54 18.06
N GLY A 135 -7.02 4.86 19.13
CA GLY A 135 -7.47 5.73 20.22
C GLY A 135 -8.61 5.14 21.07
N LEU A 136 -8.98 3.87 20.85
CA LEU A 136 -10.13 3.26 21.52
C LEU A 136 -9.78 2.91 22.97
N HIS A 137 -10.64 3.34 23.90
CA HIS A 137 -10.54 3.00 25.32
C HIS A 137 -11.06 1.58 25.56
N ALA A 138 -10.32 0.78 26.33
CA ALA A 138 -10.72 -0.58 26.69
C ALA A 138 -11.99 -0.57 27.54
N SER A 139 -12.84 -1.58 27.34
CA SER A 139 -13.89 -1.86 28.32
C SER A 139 -13.26 -2.40 29.60
N ARG A 140 -13.92 -2.25 30.76
CA ARG A 140 -13.42 -2.78 32.04
C ARG A 140 -13.04 -4.26 31.97
N GLU A 141 -13.79 -5.05 31.20
CA GLU A 141 -13.55 -6.48 31.03
C GLU A 141 -12.29 -6.77 30.21
N VAL A 142 -12.06 -6.01 29.13
CA VAL A 142 -10.85 -6.13 28.31
C VAL A 142 -9.63 -5.61 29.06
N GLU A 143 -9.77 -4.50 29.77
CA GLU A 143 -8.73 -3.91 30.62
C GLU A 143 -8.27 -4.90 31.70
N ASP A 144 -9.20 -5.46 32.48
CA ASP A 144 -8.88 -6.49 33.49
C ASP A 144 -8.23 -7.73 32.86
N SER A 145 -8.72 -8.16 31.70
CA SER A 145 -8.19 -9.32 31.00
C SER A 145 -6.75 -9.12 30.53
N LEU A 146 -6.43 -7.93 29.98
CA LEU A 146 -5.10 -7.61 29.44
C LEU A 146 -4.10 -7.32 30.56
N LEU A 147 -4.49 -6.54 31.57
CA LEU A 147 -3.62 -6.21 32.72
C LEU A 147 -3.26 -7.47 33.54
N ASN A 148 -4.19 -8.40 33.71
CA ASN A 148 -3.96 -9.65 34.45
C ASN A 148 -3.53 -10.83 33.56
N SER A 149 -3.19 -10.59 32.29
CA SER A 149 -2.85 -11.65 31.34
C SER A 149 -1.66 -12.51 31.78
N VAL A 150 -0.63 -11.88 32.35
CA VAL A 150 0.57 -12.56 32.88
C VAL A 150 0.21 -13.44 34.08
N GLU A 151 -0.56 -12.92 35.04
CA GLU A 151 -0.98 -13.69 36.21
C GLU A 151 -1.86 -14.87 35.82
N ARG A 152 -2.80 -14.67 34.89
CA ARG A 152 -3.63 -15.74 34.32
C ARG A 152 -2.78 -16.81 33.65
N GLY A 153 -1.78 -16.42 32.86
CA GLY A 153 -0.82 -17.34 32.23
C GLY A 153 -0.03 -18.15 33.26
N GLN A 154 0.47 -17.50 34.32
CA GLN A 154 1.18 -18.18 35.41
C GLN A 154 0.28 -19.17 36.17
N LYS A 155 -0.98 -18.81 36.42
CA LYS A 155 -1.99 -19.72 37.01
C LYS A 155 -2.30 -20.91 36.11
N SER A 156 -2.33 -20.73 34.79
CA SER A 156 -2.51 -21.83 33.83
C SER A 156 -1.26 -22.71 33.70
N LEU A 157 -0.07 -22.14 33.87
CA LEU A 157 1.19 -22.87 33.79
C LEU A 157 1.42 -23.81 34.98
N LYS A 158 1.08 -23.39 36.21
CA LYS A 158 1.31 -24.20 37.42
C LYS A 158 0.72 -25.63 37.33
N PRO A 159 -0.58 -25.81 37.03
CA PRO A 159 -1.17 -27.15 36.87
C PRO A 159 -0.56 -27.96 35.73
N PHE A 160 -0.07 -27.28 34.68
CA PHE A 160 0.59 -27.95 33.56
C PHE A 160 1.92 -28.54 34.00
N VAL A 161 2.78 -27.74 34.64
CA VAL A 161 4.08 -28.19 35.18
C VAL A 161 3.88 -29.29 36.21
N ASP A 162 2.94 -29.10 37.14
CA ASP A 162 2.60 -30.10 38.15
C ASP A 162 2.11 -31.41 37.55
N GLY A 163 1.37 -31.38 36.43
CA GLY A 163 0.87 -32.57 35.76
C GLY A 163 1.92 -33.33 34.95
N CYS A 164 2.97 -32.63 34.49
CA CYS A 164 4.05 -33.21 33.67
C CYS A 164 5.23 -33.74 34.50
N PHE A 165 5.50 -33.21 35.70
CA PHE A 165 6.76 -33.47 36.41
C PHE A 165 6.60 -34.00 37.84
N LYS A 166 5.38 -34.22 38.33
CA LYS A 166 5.16 -34.89 39.64
C LYS A 166 5.22 -36.41 39.48
N ASP A 167 5.55 -37.11 40.58
CA ASP A 167 5.76 -38.57 40.65
C ASP A 167 4.63 -39.45 40.07
N ASN A 168 3.46 -38.87 39.82
CA ASN A 168 2.32 -39.52 39.18
C ASN A 168 1.96 -38.71 37.92
N GLU A 169 2.82 -38.78 36.89
CA GLU A 169 2.64 -38.07 35.62
C GLU A 169 1.24 -38.34 35.06
N THR A 170 0.44 -37.28 34.98
CA THR A 170 -0.95 -37.36 34.49
C THR A 170 -1.12 -36.72 33.12
N ARG A 171 -0.08 -36.06 32.61
CA ARG A 171 -0.12 -35.32 31.36
C ARG A 171 1.26 -35.36 30.68
N ASP A 172 1.27 -35.61 29.38
CA ASP A 172 2.49 -35.60 28.56
C ASP A 172 2.99 -34.16 28.36
N PHE A 173 4.31 -33.97 28.35
CA PHE A 173 4.99 -32.68 28.14
C PHE A 173 4.63 -32.04 26.80
N TYR A 174 4.32 -32.84 25.76
CA TYR A 174 3.89 -32.33 24.45
C TYR A 174 2.41 -31.97 24.40
N SER A 175 1.67 -32.16 25.50
CA SER A 175 0.26 -31.79 25.55
C SER A 175 0.09 -30.27 25.52
N PRO A 176 -0.90 -29.74 24.80
CA PRO A 176 -1.16 -28.31 24.79
C PRO A 176 -1.74 -27.82 26.13
N ILE A 177 -1.35 -26.62 26.54
CA ILE A 177 -2.07 -25.87 27.57
C ILE A 177 -3.40 -25.40 26.96
N SER A 178 -4.49 -25.54 27.71
CA SER A 178 -5.82 -25.08 27.28
C SER A 178 -5.79 -23.59 26.93
N LYS A 179 -6.45 -23.21 25.83
CA LYS A 179 -6.56 -21.80 25.42
C LYS A 179 -7.19 -20.97 26.55
N SER A 180 -6.45 -19.96 27.02
CA SER A 180 -7.01 -18.93 27.90
C SER A 180 -7.94 -18.05 27.06
N SER A 181 -9.21 -17.97 27.43
CA SER A 181 -10.21 -17.08 26.82
C SER A 181 -9.94 -15.61 27.20
N LEU A 182 -8.74 -15.11 26.88
CA LEU A 182 -8.35 -13.73 27.10
C LEU A 182 -9.14 -12.84 26.15
N LYS A 183 -9.78 -11.82 26.72
CA LYS A 183 -10.43 -10.78 25.96
C LYS A 183 -9.42 -9.71 25.56
N THR A 184 -9.58 -9.20 24.36
CA THR A 184 -8.74 -8.21 23.69
C THR A 184 -9.61 -7.09 23.11
N PHE A 185 -8.98 -6.08 22.49
CA PHE A 185 -9.73 -5.03 21.78
C PHE A 185 -10.59 -5.57 20.63
N ASP A 186 -10.26 -6.74 20.06
CA ASP A 186 -11.06 -7.36 18.99
C ASP A 186 -12.43 -7.81 19.50
N ASP A 187 -12.50 -8.23 20.77
CA ASP A 187 -13.75 -8.63 21.43
C ASP A 187 -14.71 -7.45 21.68
N MET A 188 -14.21 -6.21 21.60
CA MET A 188 -15.05 -5.01 21.69
C MET A 188 -15.81 -4.75 20.38
N THR A 189 -15.28 -5.21 19.25
CA THR A 189 -15.92 -5.05 17.95
C THR A 189 -17.03 -6.07 17.78
N LYS A 190 -18.29 -5.63 17.92
CA LYS A 190 -19.44 -6.51 17.75
C LYS A 190 -19.51 -7.03 16.30
N PRO A 191 -19.53 -8.35 16.07
CA PRO A 191 -19.71 -8.90 14.73
C PRO A 191 -21.15 -8.63 14.26
N CYS A 192 -21.30 -8.22 13.01
CA CYS A 192 -22.61 -8.03 12.38
C CYS A 192 -22.92 -9.20 11.44
N ASN A 193 -24.19 -9.57 11.40
CA ASN A 193 -24.69 -10.55 10.44
C ASN A 193 -25.04 -9.81 9.15
N LEU A 194 -24.27 -10.05 8.09
CA LEU A 194 -24.52 -9.49 6.77
C LEU A 194 -25.16 -10.56 5.89
N LYS A 195 -26.30 -10.22 5.28
CA LYS A 195 -26.92 -11.07 4.27
C LYS A 195 -26.27 -10.79 2.92
N CYS A 196 -25.59 -11.77 2.36
CA CYS A 196 -24.98 -11.70 1.04
C CYS A 196 -26.06 -11.82 -0.05
N ARG A 197 -25.73 -11.37 -1.27
CA ARG A 197 -26.62 -11.54 -2.45
C ARG A 197 -26.93 -13.00 -2.77
N SER A 198 -26.05 -13.93 -2.38
CA SER A 198 -26.26 -15.38 -2.49
C SER A 198 -27.34 -15.92 -1.55
N GLY A 199 -27.80 -15.11 -0.58
CA GLY A 199 -28.73 -15.54 0.47
C GLY A 199 -28.03 -15.96 1.77
N ASP A 200 -26.72 -16.20 1.72
CA ASP A 200 -25.93 -16.60 2.89
C ASP A 200 -25.83 -15.48 3.92
N ILE A 201 -25.83 -15.85 5.21
CA ILE A 201 -25.59 -14.93 6.32
C ILE A 201 -24.13 -15.08 6.73
N VAL A 202 -23.31 -14.08 6.43
CA VAL A 202 -21.90 -14.03 6.83
C VAL A 202 -21.80 -13.20 8.10
N LYS A 203 -21.22 -13.78 9.15
CA LYS A 203 -20.90 -13.08 10.39
C LYS A 203 -19.51 -12.46 10.24
N THR A 204 -19.44 -11.14 10.20
CA THR A 204 -18.20 -10.40 9.92
C THR A 204 -18.12 -9.15 10.77
N HIS A 205 -16.90 -8.79 11.17
CA HIS A 205 -16.63 -7.51 11.80
C HIS A 205 -16.69 -6.43 10.70
N ILE A 206 -17.59 -5.47 10.87
CA ILE A 206 -17.66 -4.34 9.96
C ILE A 206 -16.49 -3.42 10.31
N ASN A 207 -15.47 -3.39 9.46
CA ASN A 207 -14.32 -2.51 9.65
C ASN A 207 -14.79 -1.04 9.52
N PRO A 208 -14.69 -0.22 10.59
CA PRO A 208 -15.15 1.17 10.57
C PRO A 208 -14.45 2.02 9.50
N VAL A 209 -13.17 1.77 9.24
CA VAL A 209 -12.40 2.44 8.19
C VAL A 209 -12.98 2.12 6.81
N LEU A 210 -13.39 0.87 6.60
CA LEU A 210 -13.96 0.43 5.34
C LEU A 210 -15.37 1.00 5.11
N VAL A 211 -16.15 1.16 6.19
CA VAL A 211 -17.43 1.89 6.15
C VAL A 211 -17.22 3.37 5.89
N PHE A 212 -16.28 4.01 6.60
CA PHE A 212 -15.97 5.41 6.42
C PHE A 212 -15.49 5.70 4.99
N ARG A 213 -14.58 4.89 4.44
CA ARG A 213 -14.15 4.99 3.03
C ARG A 213 -15.31 4.86 2.06
N ARG A 214 -16.25 3.94 2.31
CA ARG A 214 -17.46 3.78 1.48
C ARG A 214 -18.41 4.97 1.62
N ALA A 215 -18.58 5.50 2.83
CA ALA A 215 -19.39 6.67 3.10
C ALA A 215 -18.81 7.92 2.43
N LEU A 216 -17.48 8.09 2.48
CA LEU A 216 -16.76 9.20 1.86
C LEU A 216 -16.82 9.12 0.33
N ALA A 217 -16.68 7.92 -0.24
CA ALA A 217 -16.90 7.69 -1.67
C ALA A 217 -18.35 7.98 -2.09
N LEU A 218 -19.34 7.68 -1.25
CA LEU A 218 -20.75 8.01 -1.50
C LEU A 218 -21.04 9.51 -1.38
N ALA A 219 -20.42 10.20 -0.41
CA ALA A 219 -20.52 11.65 -0.25
C ALA A 219 -19.98 12.39 -1.47
N ASN A 220 -18.81 11.96 -1.98
CA ASN A 220 -18.20 12.55 -3.18
C ASN A 220 -18.99 12.34 -4.48
N VAL A 221 -19.99 11.45 -4.49
CA VAL A 221 -20.86 11.18 -5.64
C VAL A 221 -22.22 11.88 -5.51
N ARG A 222 -22.51 12.46 -4.34
CA ARG A 222 -23.78 13.14 -4.08
C ARG A 222 -23.55 14.65 -3.95
N ASP A 223 -24.03 15.40 -4.93
CA ASP A 223 -24.01 16.87 -4.95
C ASP A 223 -24.72 17.51 -3.74
N GLU A 224 -25.54 16.73 -3.03
CA GLU A 224 -26.35 17.16 -1.89
C GLU A 224 -25.61 17.09 -0.54
N VAL A 225 -24.41 16.50 -0.50
CA VAL A 225 -23.62 16.32 0.72
C VAL A 225 -22.26 16.99 0.54
N THR A 226 -22.18 18.27 0.91
CA THR A 226 -20.90 18.98 1.07
C THR A 226 -20.25 18.54 2.38
N VAL A 227 -19.07 17.91 2.28
CA VAL A 227 -18.18 17.61 3.41
C VAL A 227 -17.28 18.81 3.67
#